data_AF-A0A497TP06-F1
#
_entry.id   AF-A0A497TP06-F1
#
_cell.length_a   1.000
_cell.length_b   1.000
_cell.length_c   1.000
_cell.angle_alpha   90.00
_cell.angle_beta   90.00
_cell.angle_gamma   90.00
#
_symmetry.space_group_name_H-M   'P 1'
#
loop_
_entity.id
_entity.type
_entity.pdbx_description
1 polymer ?
#
loop_
_entity_poly.entity_id
_entity_poly.type
_entity_poly.pdbx_seq_one_letter_code
_entity_poly.pdbx_strand_id
1 'polypeptide(L)'
;MHAGLLGKFQPGRTTEIGVEIVSSHAARADLSISDANGRTIHHLQLNEHARKKLWLGIKPKKDGSVTVTLTAPSDKTLTHSITLTATRLPITLVSIAPNERMRSTAQLKTTQESVIVMLSSAGFPHTTQGYGAVQSVITDLESLAALEQRQSEALGQYLAGCGILLLDKASSSVVERLGRSAGCGGQLIRSYNQLSEIPQLLQQLNGLRPPKLPESKNLALLSSNQPHLAVPLYLFGYLLLMVLLSSLLKRPALLLALPLLTTATGLVVWYGAGGQQLTLWAEAETGDPIARLAAIQYSGGDRRGFQETNFTTDVVITRLENPQRSTPIEHREGNDLYHLTSNTALFAPVRYRLDGIVRQPHRLSLILDNGQPIVRNTGTSATPAGRLLWKRNSYALPALSPDETWHPEQQGEAPTTPAERLLSRRLSFNGAALLIPISQEWGGFAPSATSTTGWLVIRSSTKSRS
;
A
#
# COMPACT_ATOMS: atom_id res chain seq x y z
N MET A 1 18.69 -5.87 -19.81
CA MET A 1 17.50 -5.82 -18.93
C MET A 1 17.23 -7.24 -18.45
N HIS A 2 16.94 -7.42 -17.16
CA HIS A 2 16.65 -8.74 -16.58
C HIS A 2 15.21 -8.74 -16.06
N ALA A 3 14.45 -9.80 -16.35
CA ALA A 3 13.11 -9.94 -15.80
C ALA A 3 13.18 -10.68 -14.45
N GLY A 4 12.56 -10.13 -13.41
CA GLY A 4 12.35 -10.82 -12.15
C GLY A 4 11.45 -12.06 -12.33
N LEU A 5 11.48 -12.97 -11.36
CA LEU A 5 10.66 -14.20 -11.36
C LEU A 5 10.79 -15.05 -12.64
N LEU A 6 11.98 -15.05 -13.26
CA LEU A 6 12.25 -15.72 -14.55
C LEU A 6 11.28 -15.29 -15.67
N GLY A 7 10.86 -14.03 -15.66
CA GLY A 7 9.96 -13.47 -16.68
C GLY A 7 8.49 -13.82 -16.50
N LYS A 8 8.09 -14.45 -15.39
CA LYS A 8 6.68 -14.76 -15.11
C LYS A 8 6.00 -13.65 -14.32
N PHE A 9 4.72 -13.41 -14.61
CA PHE A 9 3.91 -12.46 -13.85
C PHE A 9 2.44 -12.89 -13.78
N GLN A 10 1.70 -12.40 -12.78
CA GLN A 10 0.25 -12.57 -12.69
C GLN A 10 -0.45 -11.27 -13.13
N PRO A 11 -1.40 -11.30 -14.08
CA PRO A 11 -2.12 -10.11 -14.52
C PRO A 11 -2.75 -9.34 -13.36
N GLY A 12 -2.56 -8.02 -13.35
CA GLY A 12 -3.08 -7.14 -12.29
C GLY A 12 -2.24 -7.11 -11.01
N ARG A 13 -1.16 -7.90 -10.93
CA ARG A 13 -0.16 -7.85 -9.85
C ARG A 13 1.13 -7.19 -10.33
N THR A 14 1.91 -6.68 -9.37
CA THR A 14 3.24 -6.17 -9.63
C THR A 14 4.27 -7.30 -9.69
N THR A 15 5.35 -7.05 -10.42
CA THR A 15 6.58 -7.85 -10.49
C THR A 15 7.77 -6.89 -10.53
N GLU A 16 8.99 -7.41 -10.65
CA GLU A 16 10.22 -6.62 -10.72
C GLU A 16 10.93 -6.82 -12.06
N ILE A 17 11.60 -5.76 -12.52
CA ILE A 17 12.59 -5.83 -13.59
C ILE A 17 13.90 -5.16 -13.16
N GLY A 18 15.02 -5.72 -13.61
CA GLY A 18 16.35 -5.13 -13.49
C GLY A 18 16.70 -4.36 -14.74
N VAL A 19 16.96 -3.06 -14.59
CA VAL A 19 17.46 -2.19 -15.65
C VAL A 19 18.91 -1.87 -15.35
N GLU A 20 19.78 -2.11 -16.34
CA GLU A 20 21.18 -1.76 -16.27
C GLU A 20 21.45 -0.67 -17.30
N ILE A 21 22.06 0.41 -16.85
CA ILE A 21 22.37 1.58 -17.66
C ILE A 21 23.86 1.81 -17.57
N VAL A 22 24.51 1.93 -18.73
CA VAL A 22 25.90 2.34 -18.86
C VAL A 22 25.92 3.58 -19.74
N SER A 23 26.53 4.65 -19.24
CA SER A 23 26.66 5.89 -19.98
C SER A 23 28.12 6.14 -20.34
N SER A 24 28.37 6.63 -21.55
CA SER A 24 29.71 7.09 -21.95
C SER A 24 30.05 8.48 -21.42
N HIS A 25 29.09 9.19 -20.84
CA HIS A 25 29.27 10.54 -20.30
C HIS A 25 28.43 10.73 -19.03
N ALA A 26 28.86 11.62 -18.14
CA ALA A 26 28.02 12.03 -17.03
C ALA A 26 26.80 12.82 -17.57
N ALA A 27 25.60 12.46 -17.14
CA ALA A 27 24.37 13.09 -17.61
C ALA A 27 23.22 12.94 -16.59
N ARG A 28 22.29 13.88 -16.59
CA ARG A 28 20.97 13.69 -15.99
C ARG A 28 20.08 13.03 -17.02
N ALA A 29 19.39 11.95 -16.67
CA ALA A 29 18.52 11.25 -17.61
C ALA A 29 17.22 10.84 -16.92
N ASP A 30 16.15 10.78 -17.70
CA ASP A 30 14.85 10.32 -17.23
C ASP A 30 14.59 8.91 -17.75
N LEU A 31 14.41 7.97 -16.82
CA LEU A 31 13.99 6.61 -17.15
C LEU A 31 12.48 6.49 -16.96
N SER A 32 11.77 6.40 -18.06
CA SER A 32 10.32 6.28 -18.12
C SER A 32 9.89 4.83 -18.37
N ILE A 33 9.03 4.29 -17.51
CA ILE A 33 8.41 2.96 -17.66
C ILE A 33 6.95 3.15 -18.06
N SER A 34 6.52 2.49 -19.13
CA SER A 34 5.12 2.42 -19.55
C SER A 34 4.57 1.02 -19.34
N ASP A 35 3.61 0.88 -18.42
CA ASP A 35 3.03 -0.40 -18.00
C ASP A 35 1.50 -0.28 -17.81
N ALA A 36 0.86 -1.17 -17.04
CA ALA A 36 -0.58 -1.14 -16.79
C ALA A 36 -1.04 0.01 -15.86
N ASN A 37 -0.13 0.62 -15.11
CA ASN A 37 -0.39 1.77 -14.24
C ASN A 37 -0.26 3.11 -14.98
N GLY A 38 0.24 3.10 -16.22
CA GLY A 38 0.49 4.31 -17.02
C GLY A 38 1.99 4.51 -17.20
N ARG A 39 2.45 5.75 -17.00
CA ARG A 39 3.85 6.15 -17.14
C ARG A 39 4.46 6.43 -15.77
N THR A 40 5.59 5.80 -15.43
CA THR A 40 6.38 6.10 -14.23
C THR A 40 7.73 6.68 -14.66
N ILE A 41 8.19 7.76 -14.06
CA ILE A 41 9.43 8.46 -14.42
C ILE A 41 10.40 8.43 -13.24
N HIS A 42 11.61 7.94 -13.48
CA HIS A 42 12.72 7.98 -12.53
C HIS A 42 13.76 8.99 -13.03
N HIS A 43 14.03 10.01 -12.22
CA HIS A 43 15.07 10.99 -12.50
C HIS A 43 16.42 10.43 -12.03
N LEU A 44 17.37 10.26 -12.94
CA LEU A 44 18.64 9.59 -12.70
C LEU A 44 19.83 10.53 -12.89
N GLN A 45 20.77 10.47 -11.95
CA GLN A 45 22.13 10.95 -12.20
C GLN A 45 22.99 9.81 -12.73
N LEU A 46 23.48 9.91 -13.97
CA LEU A 46 24.39 8.95 -14.58
C LEU A 46 25.82 9.49 -14.47
N ASN A 47 26.75 8.60 -14.11
CA ASN A 47 28.18 8.88 -14.09
C ASN A 47 28.84 8.29 -15.32
N GLU A 48 29.89 8.95 -15.81
CA GLU A 48 30.68 8.50 -16.95
C GLU A 48 31.30 7.13 -16.69
N HIS A 49 31.10 6.21 -17.63
CA HIS A 49 31.56 4.81 -17.61
C HIS A 49 31.14 3.96 -16.39
N ALA A 50 30.31 4.51 -15.49
CA ALA A 50 29.80 3.79 -14.36
C ALA A 50 28.55 2.97 -14.76
N ARG A 51 28.52 1.72 -14.33
CA ARG A 51 27.33 0.88 -14.41
C ARG A 51 26.33 1.31 -13.33
N LYS A 52 25.12 1.69 -13.73
CA LYS A 52 23.99 1.93 -12.83
C LYS A 52 22.97 0.81 -12.96
N LYS A 53 22.76 0.07 -11.87
CA LYS A 53 21.77 -1.01 -11.79
C LYS A 53 20.56 -0.53 -10.98
N LEU A 54 19.38 -0.66 -11.56
CA LEU A 54 18.11 -0.29 -10.96
C LEU A 54 17.20 -1.51 -10.93
N TRP A 55 16.50 -1.69 -9.81
CA TRP A 55 15.44 -2.68 -9.67
C TRP A 55 14.12 -1.94 -9.52
N LEU A 56 13.19 -2.24 -10.41
CA LEU A 56 11.99 -1.44 -10.61
C LEU A 56 10.76 -2.32 -10.49
N GLY A 57 9.89 -1.97 -9.54
CA GLY A 57 8.55 -2.53 -9.44
C GLY A 57 7.69 -2.08 -10.60
N ILE A 58 7.08 -3.03 -11.30
CA ILE A 58 6.25 -2.77 -12.48
C ILE A 58 4.95 -3.55 -12.40
N LYS A 59 3.90 -3.08 -13.07
CA LYS A 59 2.65 -3.81 -13.27
C LYS A 59 2.46 -4.08 -14.76
N PRO A 60 2.85 -5.26 -15.27
CA PRO A 60 2.80 -5.52 -16.71
C PRO A 60 1.39 -5.39 -17.26
N LYS A 61 1.28 -4.96 -18.53
CA LYS A 61 0.01 -4.95 -19.25
C LYS A 61 -0.54 -6.39 -19.39
N LYS A 62 -1.81 -6.54 -19.77
CA LYS A 62 -2.47 -7.86 -19.86
C LYS A 62 -1.75 -8.82 -20.82
N ASP A 63 -1.14 -8.28 -21.86
CA ASP A 63 -0.30 -8.97 -22.85
C ASP A 63 1.14 -9.21 -22.38
N GLY A 64 1.49 -8.78 -21.16
CA GLY A 64 2.82 -8.90 -20.57
C GLY A 64 3.82 -7.86 -21.07
N SER A 65 3.40 -6.90 -21.90
CA SER A 65 4.31 -5.88 -22.43
C SER A 65 4.65 -4.81 -21.39
N VAL A 66 5.94 -4.43 -21.38
CA VAL A 66 6.49 -3.32 -20.60
C VAL A 66 7.48 -2.60 -21.49
N THR A 67 7.34 -1.27 -21.58
CA THR A 67 8.25 -0.44 -22.37
C THR A 67 9.05 0.45 -21.43
N VAL A 68 10.36 0.45 -21.58
CA VAL A 68 11.29 1.28 -20.82
C VAL A 68 11.98 2.23 -21.79
N THR A 69 11.90 3.52 -21.49
CA THR A 69 12.43 4.59 -22.32
C THR A 69 13.39 5.43 -21.49
N LEU A 70 14.65 5.51 -21.90
CA LEU A 70 15.65 6.40 -21.30
C LEU A 70 15.79 7.64 -22.18
N THR A 71 15.54 8.82 -21.62
CA THR A 71 15.70 10.11 -22.30
C THR A 71 16.86 10.88 -21.67
N ALA A 72 17.89 11.15 -22.47
CA ALA A 72 19.04 11.96 -22.06
C ALA A 72 18.85 13.43 -22.49
N PRO A 73 19.63 14.41 -21.95
CA PRO A 73 19.41 15.85 -22.17
C PRO A 73 19.62 16.31 -23.61
N SER A 74 20.26 15.50 -24.45
CA SER A 74 20.44 15.77 -25.89
C SER A 74 19.22 15.32 -26.73
N ASP A 75 18.07 15.10 -26.09
CA ASP A 75 16.85 14.47 -26.63
C ASP A 75 17.07 13.07 -27.24
N LYS A 76 18.27 12.50 -27.07
CA LYS A 76 18.54 11.10 -27.42
C LYS A 76 17.69 10.21 -26.52
N THR A 77 16.81 9.47 -27.17
CA THR A 77 15.86 8.57 -26.53
C THR A 77 16.19 7.13 -26.91
N LEU A 78 16.36 6.26 -25.92
CA LEU A 78 16.55 4.82 -26.08
C LEU A 78 15.31 4.12 -25.56
N THR A 79 14.65 3.34 -26.41
CA THR A 79 13.44 2.58 -26.02
C THR A 79 13.71 1.09 -26.12
N HIS A 80 13.35 0.36 -25.08
CA HIS A 80 13.42 -1.08 -25.02
C HIS A 80 12.09 -1.65 -24.53
N SER A 81 11.59 -2.68 -25.20
CA SER A 81 10.37 -3.38 -24.80
C SER A 81 10.71 -4.80 -24.41
N ILE A 82 10.12 -5.25 -23.30
CA ILE A 82 10.19 -6.63 -22.85
C ILE A 82 8.77 -7.22 -22.81
N THR A 83 8.68 -8.51 -23.04
CA THR A 83 7.44 -9.27 -22.93
C THR A 83 7.60 -10.33 -21.86
N LEU A 84 6.76 -10.25 -20.84
CA LEU A 84 6.71 -11.20 -19.74
C LEU A 84 5.65 -12.27 -20.02
N THR A 85 5.82 -13.46 -19.44
CA THR A 85 4.90 -14.58 -19.58
C THR A 85 3.83 -14.53 -18.50
N ALA A 86 2.57 -14.36 -18.90
CA ALA A 86 1.45 -14.34 -17.97
C ALA A 86 1.18 -15.74 -17.39
N THR A 87 0.95 -15.80 -16.08
CA THR A 87 0.41 -16.97 -15.38
C THR A 87 -0.96 -16.65 -14.78
N ARG A 88 -1.88 -17.62 -14.83
CA ARG A 88 -3.17 -17.56 -14.12
C ARG A 88 -3.04 -17.96 -12.66
N LEU A 89 -2.11 -18.86 -12.37
CA LEU A 89 -1.85 -19.37 -11.03
C LEU A 89 -0.89 -18.45 -10.26
N PRO A 90 -1.03 -18.36 -8.93
CA PRO A 90 -0.08 -17.67 -8.07
C PRO A 90 1.34 -18.24 -8.19
N ILE A 91 2.35 -17.43 -7.85
CA ILE A 91 3.76 -17.83 -7.92
C ILE A 91 4.26 -18.26 -6.54
N THR A 92 4.97 -19.39 -6.49
CA THR A 92 5.72 -19.84 -5.31
C THR A 92 7.21 -19.75 -5.62
N LEU A 93 7.94 -18.98 -4.82
CA LEU A 93 9.39 -18.89 -4.93
C LEU A 93 10.04 -20.03 -4.16
N VAL A 94 11.03 -20.67 -4.77
CA VAL A 94 11.79 -21.74 -4.13
C VAL A 94 13.27 -21.45 -4.30
N SER A 95 13.99 -21.35 -3.19
CA SER A 95 15.44 -21.25 -3.17
C SER A 95 16.02 -22.14 -2.09
N ILE A 96 16.46 -23.30 -2.53
CA ILE A 96 17.10 -24.31 -1.69
C ILE A 96 18.44 -24.70 -2.31
N ALA A 97 19.29 -25.34 -1.51
CA ALA A 97 20.57 -25.87 -1.91
C ALA A 97 20.49 -26.64 -3.24
N PRO A 98 21.47 -26.47 -4.15
CA PRO A 98 21.43 -27.06 -5.50
C PRO A 98 21.13 -28.57 -5.53
N ASN A 99 21.65 -29.31 -4.56
CA ASN A 99 21.51 -30.76 -4.45
C ASN A 99 20.06 -31.21 -4.20
N GLU A 100 19.22 -30.33 -3.63
CA GLU A 100 17.82 -30.63 -3.32
C GLU A 100 16.85 -30.11 -4.41
N ARG A 101 17.31 -29.24 -5.33
CA ARG A 101 16.46 -28.61 -6.36
C ARG A 101 15.79 -29.60 -7.31
N MET A 102 16.51 -30.62 -7.77
CA MET A 102 15.98 -31.60 -8.72
C MET A 102 14.88 -32.48 -8.11
N ARG A 103 15.04 -32.90 -6.84
CA ARG A 103 14.02 -33.69 -6.11
C ARG A 103 12.79 -32.85 -5.76
N SER A 104 13.02 -31.59 -5.36
CA SER A 104 11.95 -30.66 -4.97
C SER A 104 11.02 -30.29 -6.11
N THR A 105 11.56 -30.10 -7.32
CA THR A 105 10.73 -29.70 -8.47
C THR A 105 9.71 -30.80 -8.84
N ALA A 106 10.07 -32.08 -8.71
CA ALA A 106 9.16 -33.19 -9.00
C ALA A 106 8.07 -33.32 -7.92
N GLN A 107 8.43 -33.17 -6.64
CA GLN A 107 7.48 -33.27 -5.52
C GLN A 107 6.53 -32.06 -5.46
N LEU A 108 7.04 -30.84 -5.69
CA LEU A 108 6.24 -29.61 -5.64
C LEU A 108 5.34 -29.45 -6.87
N LYS A 109 5.69 -30.01 -8.03
CA LYS A 109 4.82 -29.99 -9.23
C LYS A 109 3.46 -30.68 -9.03
N THR A 110 3.31 -31.48 -7.96
CA THR A 110 2.04 -32.14 -7.63
C THR A 110 0.99 -31.18 -7.06
N THR A 111 1.40 -30.04 -6.50
CA THR A 111 0.48 -28.96 -6.12
C THR A 111 0.04 -28.17 -7.37
N GLN A 112 -1.06 -28.59 -8.00
CA GLN A 112 -1.64 -27.96 -9.20
C GLN A 112 -2.06 -26.49 -9.03
N GLU A 113 -1.90 -25.91 -7.84
CA GLU A 113 -2.44 -24.61 -7.47
C GLU A 113 -1.46 -23.43 -7.63
N SER A 114 -0.17 -23.68 -7.94
CA SER A 114 0.81 -22.60 -8.09
C SER A 114 1.87 -22.85 -9.16
N VAL A 115 2.46 -21.79 -9.69
CA VAL A 115 3.66 -21.86 -10.55
C VAL A 115 4.90 -21.75 -9.68
N ILE A 116 5.74 -22.78 -9.74
CA ILE A 116 7.01 -22.81 -9.01
C ILE A 116 8.07 -22.07 -9.82
N VAL A 117 8.75 -21.14 -9.17
CA VAL A 117 9.90 -20.41 -9.72
C VAL A 117 11.10 -20.72 -8.84
N MET A 118 12.00 -21.55 -9.37
CA MET A 118 13.26 -21.92 -8.72
C MET A 118 14.28 -20.80 -8.95
N LEU A 119 14.80 -20.23 -7.88
CA LEU A 119 15.78 -19.13 -7.92
C LEU A 119 17.01 -19.50 -7.10
N SER A 120 18.14 -18.85 -7.38
CA SER A 120 19.19 -18.68 -6.38
C SER A 120 18.85 -17.50 -5.46
N SER A 121 19.58 -17.33 -4.35
CA SER A 121 19.46 -16.16 -3.47
C SER A 121 19.54 -14.84 -4.22
N ALA A 122 20.48 -14.71 -5.17
CA ALA A 122 20.63 -13.53 -6.02
C ALA A 122 19.41 -13.27 -6.95
N GLY A 123 18.54 -14.26 -7.13
CA GLY A 123 17.31 -14.14 -7.92
C GLY A 123 16.10 -13.64 -7.15
N PHE A 124 16.17 -13.49 -5.82
CA PHE A 124 15.08 -12.93 -5.03
C PHE A 124 14.77 -11.49 -5.46
N PRO A 125 13.50 -11.07 -5.42
CA PRO A 125 13.17 -9.68 -5.69
C PRO A 125 13.90 -8.71 -4.76
N HIS A 126 14.41 -7.62 -5.32
CA HIS A 126 15.13 -6.57 -4.60
C HIS A 126 14.20 -5.45 -4.10
N THR A 127 12.96 -5.46 -4.57
CA THR A 127 11.91 -4.52 -4.23
C THR A 127 10.67 -5.27 -3.77
N THR A 128 9.92 -4.67 -2.86
CA THR A 128 8.71 -5.29 -2.29
C THR A 128 7.61 -5.47 -3.32
N GLN A 129 7.54 -4.59 -4.32
CA GLN A 129 6.62 -4.71 -5.45
C GLN A 129 6.91 -5.98 -6.28
N GLY A 130 8.16 -6.45 -6.31
CA GLY A 130 8.54 -7.70 -6.97
C GLY A 130 7.88 -8.95 -6.37
N TYR A 131 7.43 -8.89 -5.11
CA TYR A 131 6.66 -9.96 -4.47
C TYR A 131 5.15 -9.88 -4.77
N GLY A 132 4.67 -8.93 -5.57
CA GLY A 132 3.23 -8.70 -5.76
C GLY A 132 2.43 -9.89 -6.31
N ALA A 133 3.07 -10.76 -7.10
CA ALA A 133 2.50 -12.00 -7.61
C ALA A 133 2.90 -13.26 -6.79
N VAL A 134 3.76 -13.10 -5.79
CA VAL A 134 4.31 -14.18 -4.98
C VAL A 134 3.36 -14.52 -3.85
N GLN A 135 2.86 -15.75 -3.86
CA GLN A 135 2.01 -16.28 -2.81
C GLN A 135 2.81 -16.82 -1.64
N SER A 136 3.91 -17.51 -1.89
CA SER A 136 4.73 -18.10 -0.83
C SER A 136 6.20 -18.16 -1.23
N VAL A 137 7.06 -18.18 -0.23
CA VAL A 137 8.50 -18.34 -0.35
C VAL A 137 8.91 -19.59 0.41
N ILE A 138 9.65 -20.47 -0.24
CA ILE A 138 10.25 -21.67 0.35
C ILE A 138 11.76 -21.50 0.24
N THR A 139 12.46 -21.51 1.37
CA THR A 139 13.91 -21.31 1.38
C THR A 139 14.60 -22.09 2.48
N ASP A 140 15.91 -22.29 2.36
CA ASP A 140 16.76 -22.71 3.48
C ASP A 140 17.45 -21.50 4.14
N LEU A 141 18.09 -21.74 5.29
CA LEU A 141 18.78 -20.70 6.06
C LEU A 141 20.04 -20.19 5.34
N GLU A 142 20.72 -21.04 4.57
CA GLU A 142 21.91 -20.66 3.80
C GLU A 142 21.55 -19.65 2.70
N SER A 143 20.48 -19.95 1.95
CA SER A 143 19.96 -19.08 0.90
C SER A 143 19.47 -17.75 1.46
N LEU A 144 18.84 -17.77 2.64
CA LEU A 144 18.37 -16.56 3.34
C LEU A 144 19.55 -15.70 3.81
N ALA A 145 20.62 -16.31 4.33
CA ALA A 145 21.84 -15.62 4.74
C ALA A 145 22.63 -15.03 3.56
N ALA A 146 22.48 -15.62 2.36
CA ALA A 146 23.13 -15.15 1.14
C ALA A 146 22.37 -14.01 0.42
N LEU A 147 21.25 -13.52 0.96
CA LEU A 147 20.53 -12.38 0.38
C LEU A 147 21.33 -11.08 0.54
N GLU A 148 21.35 -10.27 -0.52
CA GLU A 148 21.81 -8.89 -0.42
C GLU A 148 20.90 -8.08 0.51
N GLN A 149 21.41 -6.99 1.08
CA GLN A 149 20.66 -6.15 2.03
C GLN A 149 19.29 -5.74 1.48
N ARG A 150 19.21 -5.24 0.24
CA ARG A 150 17.94 -4.84 -0.40
C ARG A 150 16.95 -6.00 -0.56
N GLN A 151 17.45 -7.19 -0.87
CA GLN A 151 16.60 -8.39 -1.02
C GLN A 151 16.06 -8.85 0.34
N SER A 152 16.91 -8.79 1.38
CA SER A 152 16.51 -9.08 2.76
C SER A 152 15.46 -8.08 3.27
N GLU A 153 15.64 -6.79 3.00
CA GLU A 153 14.67 -5.74 3.31
C GLU A 153 13.34 -5.95 2.57
N ALA A 154 13.38 -6.22 1.26
CA ALA A 154 12.19 -6.49 0.46
C ALA A 154 11.44 -7.75 0.93
N LEU A 155 12.18 -8.82 1.27
CA LEU A 155 11.60 -10.02 1.87
C LEU A 155 10.98 -9.71 3.23
N GLY A 156 11.67 -8.96 4.09
CA GLY A 156 11.15 -8.51 5.38
C GLY A 156 9.84 -7.75 5.24
N GLN A 157 9.74 -6.85 4.26
CA GLN A 157 8.51 -6.11 3.96
C GLN A 157 7.39 -7.01 3.40
N TYR A 158 7.73 -8.03 2.60
CA TYR A 158 6.78 -9.07 2.19
C TYR A 158 6.21 -9.85 3.39
N LEU A 159 7.06 -10.24 4.34
CA LEU A 159 6.63 -10.93 5.57
C LEU A 159 5.80 -10.01 6.47
N ALA A 160 6.18 -8.74 6.58
CA ALA A 160 5.42 -7.71 7.28
C ALA A 160 4.02 -7.50 6.67
N GLY A 161 3.88 -7.70 5.36
CA GLY A 161 2.60 -7.72 4.64
C GLY A 161 1.78 -9.01 4.77
N CYS A 162 2.15 -9.91 5.70
CA CYS A 162 1.56 -11.24 5.88
C CYS A 162 1.84 -12.20 4.72
N GLY A 163 3.07 -12.16 4.18
CA GLY A 163 3.61 -13.16 3.27
C GLY A 163 3.82 -14.52 3.94
N ILE A 164 3.80 -15.60 3.15
CA ILE A 164 4.04 -16.97 3.64
C ILE A 164 5.51 -17.33 3.44
N LEU A 165 6.14 -17.84 4.49
CA LEU A 165 7.53 -18.33 4.46
C LEU A 165 7.62 -19.74 5.05
N LEU A 166 8.19 -20.65 4.27
CA LEU A 166 8.55 -22.01 4.71
C LEU A 166 10.07 -22.15 4.72
N LEU A 167 10.61 -22.55 5.87
CA LEU A 167 12.05 -22.69 6.10
C LEU A 167 12.46 -24.16 6.24
N ASP A 168 13.46 -24.60 5.46
CA ASP A 168 14.01 -25.95 5.61
C ASP A 168 14.70 -26.10 6.97
N LYS A 169 14.23 -27.05 7.78
CA LYS A 169 14.82 -27.49 9.06
C LYS A 169 15.22 -26.35 10.01
N ALA A 170 14.54 -25.20 9.95
CA ALA A 170 14.82 -24.09 10.84
C ALA A 170 14.37 -24.41 12.27
N SER A 171 15.18 -24.02 13.26
CA SER A 171 14.82 -24.17 14.66
C SER A 171 13.63 -23.27 15.03
N SER A 172 12.91 -23.64 16.08
CA SER A 172 11.78 -22.85 16.61
C SER A 172 12.18 -21.42 16.98
N SER A 173 13.40 -21.22 17.50
CA SER A 173 13.91 -19.90 17.87
C SER A 173 14.14 -18.98 16.66
N VAL A 174 14.55 -19.54 15.51
CA VAL A 174 14.70 -18.77 14.26
C VAL A 174 13.33 -18.40 13.70
N VAL A 175 12.40 -19.34 13.67
CA VAL A 175 11.01 -19.11 13.24
C VAL A 175 10.36 -18.04 14.11
N GLU A 176 10.52 -18.11 15.43
CA GLU A 176 9.97 -17.13 16.36
C GLU A 176 10.59 -15.74 16.15
N ARG A 177 11.92 -15.66 15.98
CA ARG A 177 12.61 -14.39 15.74
C ARG A 177 12.11 -13.70 14.47
N LEU A 178 11.99 -14.45 13.36
CA LEU A 178 11.44 -13.92 12.12
C LEU A 178 9.95 -13.55 12.28
N GLY A 179 9.20 -14.38 13.01
CA GLY A 179 7.79 -14.15 13.33
C GLY A 179 7.54 -12.83 14.04
N ARG A 180 8.42 -12.40 14.96
CA ARG A 180 8.31 -11.12 15.68
C ARG A 180 8.44 -9.88 14.78
N SER A 181 9.10 -10.02 13.64
CA SER A 181 9.25 -8.95 12.63
C SER A 181 8.24 -9.03 11.48
N ALA A 182 7.53 -10.15 11.37
CA ALA A 182 6.52 -10.36 10.35
C ALA A 182 5.16 -9.81 10.78
N GLY A 183 4.26 -9.64 9.82
CA GLY A 183 2.87 -9.27 10.09
C GLY A 183 2.03 -10.51 10.42
N CYS A 184 0.80 -10.28 10.85
CA CYS A 184 -0.15 -11.33 11.20
C CYS A 184 0.38 -12.23 12.33
N GLY A 185 0.98 -11.63 13.35
CA GLY A 185 1.48 -12.35 14.53
C GLY A 185 2.58 -13.37 14.23
N GLY A 186 3.22 -13.29 13.06
CA GLY A 186 4.20 -14.27 12.59
C GLY A 186 3.63 -15.65 12.25
N GLN A 187 2.30 -15.81 12.22
CA GLN A 187 1.67 -17.13 12.08
C GLN A 187 1.87 -17.77 10.71
N LEU A 188 2.31 -17.01 9.71
CA LEU A 188 2.53 -17.45 8.33
C LEU A 188 3.97 -17.91 8.04
N ILE A 189 4.80 -18.02 9.09
CA ILE A 189 6.16 -18.55 9.02
C ILE A 189 6.19 -19.92 9.69
N ARG A 190 6.69 -20.94 8.99
CA ARG A 190 6.85 -22.31 9.52
C ARG A 190 8.16 -22.94 9.05
N SER A 191 8.68 -23.86 9.85
CA SER A 191 9.72 -24.79 9.43
C SER A 191 9.08 -26.07 8.87
N TYR A 192 9.75 -26.71 7.92
CA TYR A 192 9.42 -28.06 7.45
C TYR A 192 10.66 -28.95 7.57
N ASN A 193 10.47 -30.25 7.76
CA ASN A 193 11.57 -31.22 7.84
C ASN A 193 11.74 -32.00 6.53
N GLN A 194 10.64 -32.15 5.80
CA GLN A 194 10.60 -32.90 4.54
C GLN A 194 9.81 -32.13 3.48
N LEU A 195 10.27 -32.19 2.24
CA LEU A 195 9.63 -31.51 1.10
C LEU A 195 8.19 -31.98 0.84
N SER A 196 7.87 -33.22 1.23
CA SER A 196 6.51 -33.80 1.15
C SER A 196 5.49 -33.11 2.06
N GLU A 197 5.94 -32.42 3.12
CA GLU A 197 5.06 -31.70 4.07
C GLU A 197 4.56 -30.37 3.50
N ILE A 198 5.28 -29.80 2.51
CA ILE A 198 5.05 -28.46 1.99
C ILE A 198 3.61 -28.24 1.49
N PRO A 199 3.00 -29.13 0.67
CA PRO A 199 1.63 -28.95 0.22
C PRO A 199 0.62 -28.78 1.37
N GLN A 200 0.72 -29.63 2.40
CA GLN A 200 -0.17 -29.59 3.55
C GLN A 200 0.06 -28.32 4.38
N LEU A 201 1.32 -27.94 4.61
CA LEU A 201 1.66 -26.71 5.32
C LEU A 201 1.16 -25.47 4.57
N LEU A 202 1.33 -25.40 3.25
CA LEU A 202 0.81 -24.29 2.45
C LEU A 202 -0.71 -24.20 2.52
N GLN A 203 -1.42 -25.32 2.48
CA GLN A 203 -2.88 -25.34 2.64
C GLN A 203 -3.30 -24.81 4.01
N GLN A 204 -2.65 -25.26 5.08
CA GLN A 204 -2.89 -24.78 6.45
C GLN A 204 -2.62 -23.27 6.57
N LEU A 205 -1.47 -22.81 6.09
CA LEU A 205 -1.08 -21.39 6.16
C LEU A 205 -1.97 -20.50 5.30
N ASN A 206 -2.44 -20.98 4.14
CA ASN A 206 -3.43 -20.25 3.35
C ASN A 206 -4.75 -20.06 4.10
N GLY A 207 -5.17 -21.04 4.91
CA GLY A 207 -6.35 -20.94 5.78
C GLY A 207 -6.20 -19.92 6.92
N LEU A 208 -4.97 -19.65 7.35
CA LEU A 208 -4.66 -18.64 8.37
C LEU A 208 -4.56 -17.21 7.82
N ARG A 209 -4.64 -17.02 6.50
CA ARG A 209 -4.50 -15.69 5.92
C ARG A 209 -5.60 -14.75 6.39
N PRO A 210 -5.24 -13.52 6.76
CA PRO A 210 -6.24 -12.51 7.06
C PRO A 210 -7.06 -12.17 5.80
N PRO A 211 -8.31 -11.70 5.96
CA PRO A 211 -9.13 -11.30 4.82
C PRO A 211 -8.45 -10.19 4.01
N LYS A 212 -8.71 -10.10 2.70
CA LYS A 212 -8.16 -9.02 1.85
C LYS A 212 -8.51 -7.65 2.41
N LEU A 213 -7.58 -6.70 2.36
CA LEU A 213 -7.83 -5.30 2.76
C LEU A 213 -9.04 -4.71 2.02
N PRO A 214 -9.76 -3.72 2.61
CA PRO A 214 -10.91 -3.11 1.97
C PRO A 214 -10.60 -2.58 0.56
N GLU A 215 -11.54 -2.76 -0.35
CA GLU A 215 -11.44 -2.19 -1.70
C GLU A 215 -11.69 -0.68 -1.71
N SER A 216 -11.23 -0.01 -2.77
CA SER A 216 -11.42 1.43 -2.99
C SER A 216 -12.87 1.90 -2.82
N LYS A 217 -13.86 1.09 -3.23
CA LYS A 217 -15.29 1.40 -3.04
C LYS A 217 -15.67 1.49 -1.57
N ASN A 218 -15.15 0.58 -0.73
CA ASN A 218 -15.43 0.57 0.70
C ASN A 218 -14.69 1.72 1.41
N LEU A 219 -13.45 2.00 1.01
CA LEU A 219 -12.68 3.14 1.55
C LEU A 219 -13.34 4.48 1.19
N ALA A 220 -13.87 4.61 -0.03
CA ALA A 220 -14.61 5.80 -0.47
C ALA A 220 -15.84 6.09 0.40
N LEU A 221 -16.52 5.05 0.93
CA LEU A 221 -17.67 5.22 1.83
C LEU A 221 -17.28 5.73 3.22
N LEU A 222 -15.99 5.64 3.58
CA LEU A 222 -15.47 6.16 4.85
C LEU A 222 -15.08 7.63 4.75
N SER A 223 -14.93 8.16 3.53
CA SER A 223 -14.71 9.59 3.31
C SER A 223 -16.01 10.36 3.56
N SER A 224 -15.97 11.36 4.44
CA SER A 224 -17.13 12.22 4.72
C SER A 224 -17.30 13.38 3.75
N ASN A 225 -16.36 13.61 2.84
CA ASN A 225 -16.35 14.81 2.01
C ASN A 225 -16.85 14.54 0.60
N GLN A 226 -17.97 15.19 0.25
CA GLN A 226 -18.37 15.43 -1.13
C GLN A 226 -17.86 16.81 -1.54
N PRO A 227 -16.76 16.92 -2.31
CA PRO A 227 -16.17 18.21 -2.65
C PRO A 227 -16.91 18.84 -3.84
N HIS A 228 -18.20 19.17 -3.71
CA HIS A 228 -18.96 19.65 -4.87
C HIS A 228 -19.93 20.80 -4.62
N LEU A 229 -20.10 21.30 -3.39
CA LEU A 229 -21.04 22.40 -3.14
C LEU A 229 -20.44 23.80 -3.35
N ALA A 230 -19.12 23.97 -3.21
CA ALA A 230 -18.49 25.30 -3.28
C ALA A 230 -18.68 25.98 -4.64
N VAL A 231 -18.53 25.26 -5.75
CA VAL A 231 -18.67 25.84 -7.10
C VAL A 231 -20.14 26.16 -7.44
N PRO A 232 -21.12 25.26 -7.22
CA PRO A 232 -22.53 25.60 -7.35
C PRO A 232 -22.97 26.76 -6.45
N LEU A 233 -22.49 26.82 -5.20
CA LEU A 233 -22.78 27.94 -4.29
C LEU A 233 -22.20 29.26 -4.81
N TYR A 234 -20.98 29.24 -5.35
CA TYR A 234 -20.39 30.43 -5.98
C TYR A 234 -21.19 30.88 -7.20
N LEU A 235 -21.56 29.94 -8.09
CA LEU A 235 -22.37 30.25 -9.28
C LEU A 235 -23.75 30.79 -8.88
N PHE A 236 -24.37 30.21 -7.86
CA PHE A 236 -25.63 30.69 -7.31
C PHE A 236 -25.50 32.09 -6.71
N GLY A 237 -24.45 32.33 -5.90
CA GLY A 237 -24.13 33.64 -5.34
C GLY A 237 -23.89 34.70 -6.42
N TYR A 238 -23.19 34.33 -7.50
CA TYR A 238 -23.01 35.20 -8.67
C TYR A 238 -24.33 35.55 -9.36
N LEU A 239 -25.20 34.56 -9.60
CA LEU A 239 -26.51 34.80 -10.20
C LEU A 239 -27.39 35.69 -9.31
N LEU A 240 -27.41 35.43 -8.00
CA LEU A 240 -28.16 36.24 -7.04
C LEU A 240 -27.64 37.69 -7.03
N LEU A 241 -26.32 37.87 -7.02
CA LEU A 241 -25.69 39.19 -7.08
C LEU A 241 -26.03 39.92 -8.38
N MET A 242 -26.05 39.23 -9.53
CA MET A 242 -26.46 39.80 -10.82
C MET A 242 -27.93 40.25 -10.82
N VAL A 243 -28.84 39.45 -10.25
CA VAL A 243 -30.26 39.80 -10.13
C VAL A 243 -30.45 41.00 -9.19
N LEU A 244 -29.73 41.03 -8.08
CA LEU A 244 -29.81 42.11 -7.10
C LEU A 244 -29.24 43.42 -7.65
N LEU A 245 -28.08 43.38 -8.32
CA LEU A 245 -27.48 44.57 -8.92
C LEU A 245 -28.27 45.07 -10.12
N SER A 246 -28.85 44.19 -10.94
CA SER A 246 -29.70 44.63 -12.08
C SER A 246 -31.00 45.29 -11.64
N SER A 247 -31.55 44.89 -10.47
CA SER A 247 -32.73 45.54 -9.89
C SER A 247 -32.40 46.85 -9.16
N LEU A 248 -31.23 46.97 -8.52
CA LEU A 248 -30.85 48.14 -7.73
C LEU A 248 -30.11 49.24 -8.52
N LEU A 249 -29.31 48.88 -9.51
CA LEU A 249 -28.45 49.83 -10.24
C LEU A 249 -28.97 50.11 -11.64
N LYS A 250 -29.44 51.33 -11.88
CA LYS A 250 -29.80 51.84 -13.23
C LYS A 250 -28.60 52.17 -14.12
N ARG A 251 -27.39 51.71 -13.79
CA ARG A 251 -26.14 52.03 -14.50
C ARG A 251 -25.63 50.80 -15.28
N PRO A 252 -25.90 50.68 -16.59
CA PRO A 252 -25.53 49.51 -17.37
C PRO A 252 -24.01 49.27 -17.44
N ALA A 253 -23.20 50.33 -17.32
CA ALA A 253 -21.75 50.23 -17.33
C ALA A 253 -21.17 49.37 -16.17
N LEU A 254 -21.77 49.43 -14.98
CA LEU A 254 -21.35 48.61 -13.84
C LEU A 254 -21.71 47.14 -14.02
N LEU A 255 -22.83 46.86 -14.68
CA LEU A 255 -23.26 45.50 -15.01
C LEU A 255 -22.32 44.84 -16.05
N LEU A 256 -21.66 45.63 -16.91
CA LEU A 256 -20.67 45.14 -17.87
C LEU A 256 -19.31 44.84 -17.22
N ALA A 257 -18.97 45.48 -16.10
CA ALA A 257 -17.71 45.22 -15.38
C ALA A 257 -17.78 43.98 -14.47
N LEU A 258 -18.99 43.59 -14.02
CA LEU A 258 -19.17 42.48 -13.10
C LEU A 258 -18.65 41.14 -13.63
N PRO A 259 -18.90 40.73 -14.89
CA PRO A 259 -18.38 39.49 -15.45
C PRO A 259 -16.84 39.43 -15.44
N LEU A 260 -16.17 40.56 -15.65
CA LEU A 260 -14.70 40.62 -15.62
C LEU A 260 -14.18 40.42 -14.20
N LEU A 261 -14.78 41.11 -13.22
CA LEU A 261 -14.43 40.94 -11.81
C LEU A 261 -14.69 39.51 -11.33
N THR A 262 -15.82 38.92 -11.72
CA THR A 262 -16.21 37.57 -11.27
C THR A 262 -15.41 36.47 -11.96
N THR A 263 -14.98 36.70 -13.19
CA THR A 263 -14.01 35.83 -13.88
C THR A 263 -12.63 35.92 -13.23
N ALA A 264 -12.18 37.13 -12.88
CA ALA A 264 -10.91 37.33 -12.19
C ALA A 264 -10.91 36.68 -10.79
N THR A 265 -11.97 36.88 -10.00
CA THR A 265 -12.11 36.21 -8.69
C THR A 265 -12.24 34.70 -8.84
N GLY A 266 -12.99 34.22 -9.84
CA GLY A 266 -13.10 32.79 -10.14
C GLY A 266 -11.74 32.17 -10.47
N LEU A 267 -10.94 32.83 -11.31
CA LEU A 267 -9.57 32.40 -11.61
C LEU A 267 -8.70 32.35 -10.36
N VAL A 268 -8.74 33.37 -9.49
CA VAL A 268 -7.93 33.38 -8.27
C VAL A 268 -8.36 32.29 -7.27
N VAL A 269 -9.67 32.07 -7.10
CA VAL A 269 -10.20 31.10 -6.12
C VAL A 269 -10.00 29.65 -6.59
N TRP A 270 -10.11 29.41 -7.89
CA TRP A 270 -10.12 28.06 -8.47
C TRP A 270 -8.82 27.69 -9.19
N TYR A 271 -7.81 28.55 -9.19
CA TYR A 271 -6.48 28.22 -9.69
C TYR A 271 -5.51 27.93 -8.55
N GLY A 272 -4.66 26.92 -8.72
CA GLY A 272 -3.63 26.52 -7.75
C GLY A 272 -3.79 25.08 -7.25
N ALA A 273 -3.05 24.73 -6.20
CA ALA A 273 -3.11 23.40 -5.61
C ALA A 273 -4.50 23.15 -5.00
N GLY A 274 -5.19 22.13 -5.50
CA GLY A 274 -6.48 21.68 -4.97
C GLY A 274 -6.38 21.02 -3.61
N GLY A 275 -7.53 20.68 -3.03
CA GLY A 275 -7.60 19.86 -1.83
C GLY A 275 -6.98 18.47 -2.03
N GLN A 276 -6.41 17.93 -0.96
CA GLN A 276 -5.98 16.54 -0.86
C GLN A 276 -6.74 15.87 0.25
N GLN A 277 -7.36 14.74 -0.05
CA GLN A 277 -7.99 13.91 0.95
C GLN A 277 -7.41 12.51 0.92
N LEU A 278 -6.96 12.04 2.07
CA LEU A 278 -6.49 10.67 2.25
C LEU A 278 -7.46 9.92 3.17
N THR A 279 -7.96 8.79 2.69
CA THR A 279 -8.72 7.84 3.51
C THR A 279 -7.97 6.53 3.59
N LEU A 280 -7.63 6.10 4.81
CA LEU A 280 -6.72 4.98 5.03
C LEU A 280 -7.26 3.95 6.01
N TRP A 281 -6.88 2.70 5.79
CA TRP A 281 -7.27 1.54 6.58
C TRP A 281 -6.05 0.65 6.79
N ALA A 282 -5.58 0.61 8.02
CA ALA A 282 -4.47 -0.23 8.43
C ALA A 282 -4.99 -1.43 9.23
N GLU A 283 -4.46 -2.62 9.00
CA GLU A 283 -4.79 -3.81 9.79
C GLU A 283 -3.52 -4.48 10.33
N ALA A 284 -3.58 -4.92 11.56
CA ALA A 284 -2.53 -5.67 12.24
C ALA A 284 -3.11 -6.72 13.19
N GLU A 285 -2.26 -7.63 13.64
CA GLU A 285 -2.56 -8.47 14.80
C GLU A 285 -1.96 -7.87 16.07
N THR A 286 -2.49 -8.32 17.22
CA THR A 286 -2.01 -7.95 18.54
C THR A 286 -0.49 -8.05 18.66
N GLY A 287 0.18 -6.96 19.03
CA GLY A 287 1.63 -6.91 19.25
C GLY A 287 2.49 -6.77 18.00
N ASP A 288 1.92 -6.78 16.79
CA ASP A 288 2.68 -6.55 15.57
C ASP A 288 3.24 -5.11 15.55
N PRO A 289 4.50 -4.88 15.16
CA PRO A 289 5.05 -3.53 15.01
C PRO A 289 4.65 -2.86 13.68
N ILE A 290 4.10 -3.63 12.74
CA ILE A 290 3.77 -3.19 11.38
C ILE A 290 2.32 -3.56 11.08
N ALA A 291 1.61 -2.67 10.40
CA ALA A 291 0.27 -2.92 9.89
C ALA A 291 0.28 -2.93 8.36
N ARG A 292 -0.49 -3.83 7.76
CA ARG A 292 -0.77 -3.77 6.32
C ARG A 292 -1.80 -2.68 6.05
N LEU A 293 -1.63 -1.98 4.95
CA LEU A 293 -2.30 -0.72 4.64
C LEU A 293 -3.03 -0.81 3.32
N ALA A 294 -4.26 -0.28 3.29
CA ALA A 294 -4.91 0.16 2.06
C ALA A 294 -5.39 1.60 2.24
N ALA A 295 -5.15 2.44 1.25
CA ALA A 295 -5.60 3.82 1.25
C ALA A 295 -6.14 4.24 -0.12
N ILE A 296 -7.02 5.22 -0.10
CA ILE A 296 -7.48 5.95 -1.27
C ILE A 296 -7.15 7.42 -1.08
N GLN A 297 -6.47 7.99 -2.07
CA GLN A 297 -6.18 9.40 -2.10
C GLN A 297 -7.01 10.06 -3.19
N TYR A 298 -7.66 11.16 -2.83
CA TYR A 298 -8.32 12.07 -3.74
C TYR A 298 -7.50 13.35 -3.86
N SER A 299 -7.27 13.76 -5.10
CA SER A 299 -6.45 14.92 -5.45
C SER A 299 -7.26 15.82 -6.38
N GLY A 300 -7.53 17.04 -5.94
CA GLY A 300 -8.21 18.09 -6.72
C GLY A 300 -9.71 17.88 -6.92
N GLY A 301 -10.24 18.46 -8.01
CA GLY A 301 -11.67 18.54 -8.31
C GLY A 301 -12.33 19.85 -7.85
N ASP A 302 -11.69 20.58 -6.94
CA ASP A 302 -12.07 21.88 -6.40
C ASP A 302 -11.26 23.04 -7.01
N ARG A 303 -10.06 22.75 -7.53
CA ARG A 303 -9.19 23.70 -8.24
C ARG A 303 -8.56 23.10 -9.48
N ARG A 304 -8.23 23.97 -10.43
CA ARG A 304 -7.39 23.69 -11.59
C ARG A 304 -5.95 24.05 -11.26
N GLY A 305 -5.03 23.11 -11.50
CA GLY A 305 -3.62 23.38 -11.27
C GLY A 305 -2.78 22.13 -11.21
N PHE A 306 -1.57 22.29 -10.69
CA PHE A 306 -0.65 21.20 -10.44
C PHE A 306 -0.63 20.87 -8.96
N GLN A 307 -0.55 19.59 -8.65
CA GLN A 307 -0.59 19.10 -7.29
C GLN A 307 0.47 18.03 -7.08
N GLU A 308 1.29 18.24 -6.05
CA GLU A 308 2.31 17.30 -5.61
C GLU A 308 1.85 16.61 -4.33
N THR A 309 2.01 15.29 -4.26
CA THR A 309 1.86 14.53 -3.02
C THR A 309 3.13 13.76 -2.74
N ASN A 310 3.63 13.89 -1.52
CA ASN A 310 4.77 13.13 -1.04
C ASN A 310 4.28 12.07 -0.05
N PHE A 311 4.90 10.90 -0.02
CA PHE A 311 4.69 9.91 1.04
C PHE A 311 5.96 9.83 1.86
N THR A 312 5.87 9.62 3.18
CA THR A 312 7.07 9.55 4.02
C THR A 312 7.67 8.14 4.02
N THR A 313 8.88 8.00 4.58
CA THR A 313 9.64 6.75 4.64
C THR A 313 9.01 5.67 5.53
N ASP A 314 8.07 6.03 6.42
CA ASP A 314 7.41 5.06 7.32
C ASP A 314 6.31 4.25 6.63
N VAL A 315 5.97 4.61 5.38
CA VAL A 315 5.02 3.90 4.53
C VAL A 315 5.74 3.30 3.34
N VAL A 316 5.68 1.98 3.25
CA VAL A 316 6.14 1.27 2.06
C VAL A 316 4.93 1.01 1.16
N ILE A 317 4.88 1.69 0.02
CA ILE A 317 3.85 1.47 -0.99
C ILE A 317 4.22 0.23 -1.81
N THR A 318 3.48 -0.85 -1.61
CA THR A 318 3.64 -2.11 -2.34
C THR A 318 2.83 -2.16 -3.64
N ARG A 319 1.79 -1.34 -3.74
CA ARG A 319 0.97 -1.18 -4.94
C ARG A 319 0.43 0.24 -5.02
N LEU A 320 0.59 0.85 -6.19
CA LEU A 320 0.00 2.13 -6.53
C LEU A 320 -0.82 1.94 -7.80
N GLU A 321 -2.08 2.39 -7.80
CA GLU A 321 -2.95 2.33 -8.96
C GLU A 321 -3.56 3.70 -9.25
N ASN A 322 -3.40 4.16 -10.49
CA ASN A 322 -4.13 5.29 -11.05
C ASN A 322 -5.18 4.77 -12.05
N PRO A 323 -6.47 4.64 -11.66
CA PRO A 323 -7.53 4.22 -12.57
C PRO A 323 -7.74 5.16 -13.76
N GLN A 324 -7.36 6.43 -13.66
CA GLN A 324 -7.53 7.41 -14.75
C GLN A 324 -6.35 7.44 -15.73
N ARG A 325 -5.20 6.84 -15.38
CA ARG A 325 -4.01 6.60 -16.25
C ARG A 325 -3.40 7.82 -16.95
N SER A 326 -3.86 9.03 -16.64
CA SER A 326 -3.46 10.27 -17.31
C SER A 326 -2.29 11.00 -16.61
N THR A 327 -1.80 10.46 -15.50
CA THR A 327 -0.86 11.17 -14.62
C THR A 327 0.39 10.34 -14.37
N PRO A 328 1.60 10.89 -14.61
CA PRO A 328 2.82 10.18 -14.33
C PRO A 328 3.07 10.01 -12.82
N ILE A 329 3.79 8.96 -12.46
CA ILE A 329 4.29 8.73 -11.10
C ILE A 329 5.79 9.07 -11.14
N GLU A 330 6.24 9.99 -10.31
CA GLU A 330 7.64 10.42 -10.28
C GLU A 330 8.37 9.81 -9.08
N HIS A 331 9.58 9.33 -9.36
CA HIS A 331 10.48 8.80 -8.35
C HIS A 331 11.80 9.57 -8.41
N ARG A 332 12.17 10.21 -7.29
CA ARG A 332 13.44 10.92 -7.16
C ARG A 332 14.46 10.04 -6.46
N GLU A 333 15.67 10.04 -6.99
CA GLU A 333 16.77 9.25 -6.46
C GLU A 333 17.12 9.66 -5.01
N GLY A 334 17.39 8.67 -4.15
CA GLY A 334 17.92 8.88 -2.80
C GLY A 334 16.89 9.13 -1.69
N ASN A 335 15.60 9.26 -2.01
CA ASN A 335 14.59 9.64 -1.01
C ASN A 335 13.60 8.52 -0.66
N ASP A 336 13.48 7.43 -1.41
CA ASP A 336 12.43 6.39 -1.25
C ASP A 336 10.98 6.95 -1.16
N LEU A 337 10.80 8.24 -1.43
CA LEU A 337 9.52 8.92 -1.44
C LEU A 337 8.92 8.77 -2.84
N TYR A 338 7.65 8.38 -2.87
CA TYR A 338 6.84 8.51 -4.06
C TYR A 338 6.38 9.95 -4.19
N HIS A 339 6.62 10.56 -5.35
CA HIS A 339 6.10 11.87 -5.71
C HIS A 339 4.97 11.67 -6.72
N LEU A 340 3.74 11.99 -6.32
CA LEU A 340 2.60 11.99 -7.24
C LEU A 340 2.40 13.40 -7.76
N THR A 341 2.55 13.58 -9.08
CA THR A 341 2.41 14.86 -9.76
C THR A 341 1.15 14.88 -10.61
N SER A 342 0.04 15.38 -10.08
CA SER A 342 -1.25 15.43 -10.79
C SER A 342 -1.62 16.80 -11.31
N ASN A 343 -1.98 16.85 -12.61
CA ASN A 343 -2.71 17.97 -13.18
C ASN A 343 -4.19 17.82 -12.83
N THR A 344 -4.71 18.71 -12.00
CA THR A 344 -6.09 18.70 -11.54
C THR A 344 -6.93 19.64 -12.39
N ALA A 345 -8.17 19.23 -12.67
CA ALA A 345 -9.17 20.08 -13.29
C ALA A 345 -10.38 20.20 -12.36
N LEU A 346 -11.13 21.29 -12.54
CA LEU A 346 -12.40 21.50 -11.83
C LEU A 346 -13.34 20.34 -12.14
N PHE A 347 -13.99 19.81 -11.09
CA PHE A 347 -14.94 18.70 -11.13
C PHE A 347 -14.38 17.35 -11.60
N ALA A 348 -13.06 17.25 -11.79
CA ALA A 348 -12.39 16.02 -12.20
C ALA A 348 -11.34 15.62 -11.16
N PRO A 349 -11.75 15.14 -9.97
CA PRO A 349 -10.81 14.67 -8.97
C PRO A 349 -10.04 13.46 -9.48
N VAL A 350 -8.73 13.46 -9.25
CA VAL A 350 -7.87 12.31 -9.50
C VAL A 350 -7.90 11.40 -8.28
N ARG A 351 -7.92 10.09 -8.52
CA ARG A 351 -7.98 9.09 -7.45
C ARG A 351 -6.80 8.16 -7.57
N TYR A 352 -6.15 7.88 -6.45
CA TYR A 352 -5.11 6.88 -6.34
C TYR A 352 -5.50 5.82 -5.32
N ARG A 353 -5.25 4.55 -5.65
CA ARG A 353 -5.27 3.47 -4.67
C ARG A 353 -3.84 3.15 -4.27
N LEU A 354 -3.62 3.04 -2.97
CA LEU A 354 -2.35 2.69 -2.36
C LEU A 354 -2.56 1.43 -1.53
N ASP A 355 -1.79 0.37 -1.77
CA ASP A 355 -1.67 -0.75 -0.83
C ASP A 355 -0.22 -0.80 -0.33
N GLY A 356 0.01 -1.12 0.94
CA GLY A 356 1.33 -1.02 1.54
C GLY A 356 1.47 -1.66 2.92
N ILE A 357 2.53 -1.28 3.61
CA ILE A 357 2.70 -1.51 5.04
C ILE A 357 3.11 -0.20 5.72
N VAL A 358 2.76 -0.05 7.00
CA VAL A 358 3.06 1.13 7.81
C VAL A 358 3.46 0.70 9.22
N ARG A 359 4.46 1.37 9.80
CA ARG A 359 4.84 1.12 11.20
C ARG A 359 3.73 1.62 12.13
N GLN A 360 3.35 0.81 13.11
CA GLN A 360 2.38 1.20 14.12
C GLN A 360 3.07 2.02 15.22
N PRO A 361 2.60 3.23 15.54
CA PRO A 361 3.17 4.01 16.64
C PRO A 361 2.58 3.63 17.99
N HIS A 362 1.43 2.96 18.03
CA HIS A 362 0.83 2.44 19.26
C HIS A 362 0.86 0.91 19.25
N ARG A 363 1.31 0.31 20.34
CA ARG A 363 1.34 -1.15 20.50
C ARG A 363 0.26 -1.58 21.47
N LEU A 364 -0.93 -1.88 20.94
CA LEU A 364 -2.01 -2.47 21.75
C LEU A 364 -1.99 -3.99 21.62
N SER A 365 -2.24 -4.65 22.74
CA SER A 365 -2.53 -6.07 22.78
C SER A 365 -4.02 -6.29 23.02
N LEU A 366 -4.61 -7.20 22.25
CA LEU A 366 -5.98 -7.65 22.42
C LEU A 366 -6.00 -9.16 22.54
N ILE A 367 -6.39 -9.67 23.70
CA ILE A 367 -6.45 -11.10 24.02
C ILE A 367 -7.89 -11.43 24.43
N LEU A 368 -8.35 -12.64 24.11
CA LEU A 368 -9.61 -13.17 24.62
C LEU A 368 -9.31 -14.13 25.77
N ASP A 369 -9.53 -13.70 27.01
CA ASP A 369 -9.41 -14.53 28.20
C ASP A 369 -10.78 -15.07 28.62
N ASN A 370 -10.93 -16.39 28.66
CA ASN A 370 -12.23 -17.06 28.85
C ASN A 370 -13.34 -16.49 27.93
N GLY A 371 -12.95 -16.08 26.73
CA GLY A 371 -13.84 -15.47 25.73
C GLY A 371 -14.13 -13.99 25.95
N GLN A 372 -13.69 -13.37 27.05
CA GLN A 372 -13.80 -11.93 27.29
C GLN A 372 -12.57 -11.17 26.78
N PRO A 373 -12.75 -10.04 26.10
CA PRO A 373 -11.63 -9.26 25.57
C PRO A 373 -10.92 -8.49 26.68
N ILE A 374 -9.60 -8.60 26.68
CA ILE A 374 -8.67 -7.81 27.49
C ILE A 374 -7.83 -6.97 26.55
N VAL A 375 -7.84 -5.65 26.74
CA VAL A 375 -7.04 -4.71 25.98
C VAL A 375 -5.93 -4.19 26.86
N ARG A 376 -4.68 -4.26 26.41
CA ARG A 376 -3.53 -3.69 27.13
C ARG A 376 -2.70 -2.81 26.23
N ASN A 377 -2.29 -1.64 26.73
CA ASN A 377 -1.25 -0.86 26.08
C ASN A 377 0.12 -1.45 26.42
N THR A 378 0.80 -2.00 25.42
CA THR A 378 2.17 -2.55 25.52
C THR A 378 3.22 -1.60 24.93
N GLY A 379 2.79 -0.40 24.52
CA GLY A 379 3.65 0.65 24.02
C GLY A 379 4.19 1.54 25.14
N THR A 380 5.06 2.47 24.76
CA THR A 380 5.69 3.44 25.67
C THR A 380 4.97 4.78 25.72
N SER A 381 3.89 4.94 24.95
CA SER A 381 3.10 6.17 24.86
C SER A 381 1.61 5.87 25.05
N ALA A 382 0.86 6.87 25.50
CA ALA A 382 -0.60 6.75 25.61
C ALA A 382 -1.22 6.50 24.23
N THR A 383 -2.27 5.67 24.19
CA THR A 383 -3.04 5.44 22.96
C THR A 383 -4.23 6.39 22.88
N PRO A 384 -4.65 6.82 21.68
CA PRO A 384 -5.90 7.55 21.54
C PRO A 384 -7.09 6.65 21.91
N ALA A 385 -8.20 7.27 22.30
CA ALA A 385 -9.47 6.58 22.46
C ALA A 385 -9.94 5.97 21.14
N GLY A 386 -10.70 4.88 21.21
CA GLY A 386 -11.18 4.15 20.04
C GLY A 386 -12.40 3.31 20.33
N ARG A 387 -12.56 2.23 19.56
CA ARG A 387 -13.64 1.25 19.76
C ARG A 387 -13.08 -0.16 19.84
N LEU A 388 -13.70 -1.01 20.65
CA LEU A 388 -13.57 -2.45 20.59
C LEU A 388 -14.83 -3.01 19.92
N LEU A 389 -14.66 -3.83 18.88
CA LEU A 389 -15.75 -4.61 18.31
C LEU A 389 -15.62 -6.07 18.73
N TRP A 390 -16.66 -6.61 19.36
CA TRP A 390 -16.71 -7.98 19.86
C TRP A 390 -18.16 -8.47 19.89
N LYS A 391 -18.41 -9.71 19.44
CA LYS A 391 -19.76 -10.31 19.37
C LYS A 391 -20.82 -9.40 18.69
N ARG A 392 -20.42 -8.73 17.60
CA ARG A 392 -21.23 -7.75 16.83
C ARG A 392 -21.61 -6.47 17.58
N ASN A 393 -21.14 -6.27 18.81
CA ASN A 393 -21.31 -5.03 19.55
C ASN A 393 -20.04 -4.17 19.46
N SER A 394 -20.22 -2.86 19.68
CA SER A 394 -19.21 -1.82 19.73
C SER A 394 -19.11 -1.30 21.16
N TYR A 395 -17.91 -1.26 21.71
CA TYR A 395 -17.61 -0.79 23.06
C TYR A 395 -16.67 0.41 22.94
N ALA A 396 -16.93 1.47 23.72
CA ALA A 396 -16.00 2.60 23.80
C ALA A 396 -14.71 2.15 24.49
N LEU A 397 -13.57 2.33 23.83
CA LEU A 397 -12.25 2.10 24.40
C LEU A 397 -11.67 3.46 24.80
N PRO A 398 -11.41 3.71 26.10
CA PRO A 398 -10.75 4.94 26.52
C PRO A 398 -9.31 5.01 26.01
N ALA A 399 -8.70 6.20 26.09
CA ALA A 399 -7.26 6.32 25.93
C ALA A 399 -6.56 5.51 27.04
N LEU A 400 -5.53 4.73 26.69
CA LEU A 400 -4.81 3.89 27.65
C LEU A 400 -3.38 4.41 27.82
N SER A 401 -2.99 4.63 29.06
CA SER A 401 -1.60 4.91 29.45
C SER A 401 -0.71 3.68 29.20
N PRO A 402 0.62 3.83 29.13
CA PRO A 402 1.52 2.69 29.05
C PRO A 402 1.23 1.66 30.15
N ASP A 403 1.22 0.37 29.79
CA ASP A 403 0.91 -0.78 30.64
C ASP A 403 -0.51 -0.85 31.22
N GLU A 404 -1.36 0.13 30.95
CA GLU A 404 -2.76 0.12 31.37
C GLU A 404 -3.55 -0.99 30.66
N THR A 405 -4.43 -1.64 31.43
CA THR A 405 -5.29 -2.73 30.97
C THR A 405 -6.74 -2.32 31.13
N TRP A 406 -7.56 -2.63 30.13
CA TRP A 406 -8.97 -2.30 30.09
C TRP A 406 -9.82 -3.51 29.67
N HIS A 407 -11.01 -3.56 30.25
CA HIS A 407 -12.02 -4.57 29.99
C HIS A 407 -13.36 -3.89 29.69
N PRO A 408 -14.23 -4.47 28.84
CA PRO A 408 -15.55 -3.93 28.61
C PRO A 408 -16.44 -4.12 29.85
N GLU A 409 -16.71 -3.04 30.58
CA GLU A 409 -17.60 -3.06 31.75
C GLU A 409 -19.07 -2.76 31.40
N GLN A 410 -19.31 -2.03 30.31
CA GLN A 410 -20.64 -1.58 29.89
C GLN A 410 -21.26 -2.49 28.83
N GLN A 411 -22.59 -2.44 28.71
CA GLN A 411 -23.30 -3.11 27.63
C GLN A 411 -22.90 -2.49 26.29
N GLY A 412 -22.44 -3.32 25.36
CA GLY A 412 -22.01 -2.86 24.05
C GLY A 412 -23.19 -2.39 23.20
N GLU A 413 -22.93 -1.43 22.32
CA GLU A 413 -23.91 -0.85 21.41
C GLU A 413 -23.83 -1.48 20.02
N ALA A 414 -24.85 -1.30 19.18
CA ALA A 414 -24.76 -1.70 17.78
C ALA A 414 -23.76 -0.80 17.02
N PRO A 415 -22.94 -1.34 16.09
CA PRO A 415 -22.04 -0.56 15.24
C PRO A 415 -22.76 0.57 14.49
N THR A 416 -22.46 1.82 14.81
CA THR A 416 -23.17 2.99 14.23
C THR A 416 -22.37 3.64 13.09
N THR A 417 -21.05 3.74 13.24
CA THR A 417 -20.21 4.44 12.26
C THR A 417 -19.93 3.60 11.01
N PRO A 418 -19.66 4.20 9.83
CA PRO A 418 -19.27 3.46 8.63
C PRO A 418 -18.05 2.53 8.84
N ALA A 419 -17.07 2.98 9.62
CA ALA A 419 -15.87 2.21 9.94
C ALA A 419 -16.17 1.02 10.85
N GLU A 420 -17.00 1.19 11.89
CA GLU A 420 -17.46 0.09 12.74
C GLU A 420 -18.27 -0.93 11.94
N ARG A 421 -19.18 -0.49 11.07
CA ARG A 421 -19.95 -1.39 10.19
C ARG A 421 -19.07 -2.11 9.17
N LEU A 422 -18.02 -1.46 8.66
CA LEU A 422 -17.04 -2.12 7.80
C LEU A 422 -16.24 -3.19 8.55
N LEU A 423 -15.75 -2.88 9.75
CA LEU A 423 -15.02 -3.83 10.58
C LEU A 423 -15.90 -5.01 11.01
N SER A 424 -17.12 -4.74 11.49
CA SER A 424 -18.08 -5.77 11.94
C SER A 424 -18.35 -6.83 10.86
N ARG A 425 -18.50 -6.42 9.59
CA ARG A 425 -18.67 -7.33 8.44
C ARG A 425 -17.44 -8.19 8.12
N ARG A 426 -16.27 -7.82 8.65
CA ARG A 426 -14.96 -8.46 8.40
C ARG A 426 -14.45 -9.27 9.58
N LEU A 427 -15.18 -9.27 10.70
CA LEU A 427 -14.88 -10.05 11.90
C LEU A 427 -15.68 -11.34 11.87
N SER A 428 -15.05 -12.42 12.36
CA SER A 428 -15.77 -13.64 12.70
C SER A 428 -16.70 -13.37 13.89
N PHE A 429 -17.75 -14.19 14.06
CA PHE A 429 -18.77 -13.99 15.09
C PHE A 429 -18.17 -13.89 16.52
N ASN A 430 -17.17 -14.71 16.82
CA ASN A 430 -16.45 -14.71 18.10
C ASN A 430 -15.14 -13.91 18.08
N GLY A 431 -14.85 -13.24 16.96
CA GLY A 431 -13.65 -12.41 16.84
C GLY A 431 -13.78 -11.12 17.63
N ALA A 432 -12.64 -10.60 18.06
CA ALA A 432 -12.52 -9.25 18.59
C ALA A 432 -11.51 -8.45 17.76
N ALA A 433 -11.76 -7.16 17.58
CA ALA A 433 -10.77 -6.23 17.07
C ALA A 433 -10.97 -4.83 17.63
N LEU A 434 -9.85 -4.13 17.79
CA LEU A 434 -9.83 -2.70 18.09
C LEU A 434 -9.95 -1.91 16.80
N LEU A 435 -10.60 -0.76 16.85
CA LEU A 435 -10.70 0.23 15.80
C LEU A 435 -10.23 1.56 16.39
N ILE A 436 -8.99 1.91 16.09
CA ILE A 436 -8.32 3.10 16.62
C ILE A 436 -8.28 4.17 15.52
N PRO A 437 -8.81 5.38 15.77
CA PRO A 437 -8.70 6.46 14.80
C PRO A 437 -7.23 6.85 14.61
N ILE A 438 -6.86 7.11 13.37
CA ILE A 438 -5.52 7.54 13.01
C ILE A 438 -5.52 9.07 12.98
N SER A 439 -4.71 9.67 13.85
CA SER A 439 -4.49 11.12 13.86
C SER A 439 -3.55 11.53 12.74
N GLN A 440 -3.50 12.84 12.43
CA GLN A 440 -2.54 13.39 11.48
C GLN A 440 -1.08 13.19 11.92
N GLU A 441 -0.83 12.92 13.21
CA GLU A 441 0.49 12.67 13.79
C GLU A 441 1.01 11.24 13.58
N TRP A 442 0.22 10.35 12.97
CA TRP A 442 0.73 9.08 12.46
C TRP A 442 1.77 9.35 11.36
N GLY A 443 3.05 9.37 11.77
CA GLY A 443 4.19 9.46 10.86
C GLY A 443 4.05 8.40 9.75
N GLY A 444 4.04 8.84 8.50
CA GLY A 444 3.76 7.97 7.35
C GLY A 444 3.16 8.66 6.15
N PHE A 445 2.21 9.55 6.38
CA PHE A 445 1.47 10.25 5.32
C PHE A 445 1.74 11.74 5.45
N ALA A 446 2.32 12.33 4.41
CA ALA A 446 2.91 13.67 4.48
C ALA A 446 1.91 14.77 4.89
N PRO A 447 2.43 15.90 5.44
CA PRO A 447 1.65 17.06 5.87
C PRO A 447 0.90 17.83 4.76
N SER A 448 0.98 17.41 3.49
CA SER A 448 0.30 18.10 2.38
C SER A 448 -1.19 17.74 2.24
N ALA A 449 -1.65 16.66 2.88
CA ALA A 449 -3.05 16.28 2.85
C ALA A 449 -3.90 17.29 3.64
N THR A 450 -4.77 18.05 2.96
CA THR A 450 -5.69 18.99 3.63
C THR A 450 -6.64 18.30 4.60
N SER A 451 -6.90 17.00 4.41
CA SER A 451 -7.63 16.17 5.36
C SER A 451 -7.17 14.71 5.28
N THR A 452 -6.94 14.10 6.45
CA THR A 452 -6.63 12.68 6.57
C THR A 452 -7.65 12.06 7.50
N THR A 453 -8.27 10.97 7.07
CA THR A 453 -9.16 10.17 7.91
C THR A 453 -8.72 8.72 7.83
N GLY A 454 -8.51 8.07 8.96
CA GLY A 454 -8.05 6.70 8.95
C GLY A 454 -8.37 5.91 10.20
N TRP A 455 -8.27 4.59 10.05
CA TRP A 455 -8.43 3.67 11.15
C TRP A 455 -7.35 2.59 11.14
N LEU A 456 -6.79 2.31 12.31
CA LEU A 456 -5.98 1.15 12.61
C LEU A 456 -6.88 0.08 13.23
N VAL A 457 -6.87 -1.09 12.63
CA VAL A 457 -7.54 -2.28 13.14
C VAL A 457 -6.53 -3.22 13.75
N ILE A 458 -6.71 -3.55 15.03
CA ILE A 458 -5.86 -4.54 15.71
C ILE A 458 -6.72 -5.74 16.06
N ARG A 459 -6.45 -6.89 15.44
CA ARG A 459 -7.20 -8.13 15.67
C ARG A 459 -6.63 -8.90 16.86
N SER A 460 -7.51 -9.57 17.60
CA SER A 460 -7.10 -10.54 18.61
C SER A 460 -6.31 -11.68 17.96
N SER A 461 -5.25 -12.18 18.60
CA SER A 461 -4.57 -13.37 18.12
C SER A 461 -5.51 -14.57 18.20
N THR A 462 -5.64 -15.35 17.13
CA THR A 462 -6.35 -16.63 17.12
C THR A 462 -5.54 -17.76 17.75
N LYS A 463 -4.70 -17.47 18.76
CA LYS A 463 -3.96 -18.51 19.47
C LYS A 463 -4.95 -19.39 20.24
N SER A 464 -5.49 -20.39 19.55
CA SER A 464 -5.85 -21.65 20.16
C SER A 464 -4.56 -22.18 20.77
N ARG A 465 -4.38 -21.99 22.09
CA ARG A 465 -3.48 -22.86 22.85
C ARG A 465 -4.06 -24.26 22.74
N SER A 466 -3.57 -25.03 21.77
CA SER A 466 -3.71 -26.49 21.75
C SER A 466 -2.53 -27.08 22.49
#